data_AF-A0A937VV89-F1
#
_entry.id   AF-A0A937VV89-F1
#
_cell.length_a   1.000
_cell.length_b   1.000
_cell.length_c   1.000
_cell.angle_alpha   90.00
_cell.angle_beta   90.00
_cell.angle_gamma   90.00
#
_symmetry.space_group_name_H-M   'P 1'
#
loop_
_entity.id
_entity.type
_entity.pdbx_description
1 polymer ?
#
loop_
_entity_poly.entity_id
_entity_poly.type
_entity_poly.pdbx_seq_one_letter_code
_entity_poly.pdbx_strand_id
1 'polypeptide(L)'
;MALSVLNLGLQQTMILIDKTDLKGYADFLINGPWMLDHLETIARAKVSTLRLVDEIEVYLGYPVKLRDRLNLQIDVKDMIWFSCSEITQQDLDNAACYTEEQISTPDAIANILAQREDWVQALRTMHKEEISTFESTKLSKLDALKESDVESYKKIQEEYIDNILYLTKNILTS
;
A
#
# COMPACT_ATOMS: atom_id res chain seq x y z
N MET A 1 10.62 2.25 -16.21
CA MET A 1 11.88 2.91 -15.79
C MET A 1 11.66 4.24 -15.07
N ALA A 2 10.51 4.91 -15.19
CA ALA A 2 10.30 6.20 -14.49
C ALA A 2 10.12 6.02 -12.97
N LEU A 3 9.24 5.11 -12.58
CA LEU A 3 8.98 4.77 -11.18
C LEU A 3 10.16 4.10 -10.48
N SER A 4 11.16 3.57 -11.21
CA SER A 4 12.30 2.93 -10.55
C SER A 4 13.13 3.91 -9.74
N VAL A 5 13.20 5.20 -10.12
CA VAL A 5 13.91 6.22 -9.32
C VAL A 5 13.15 6.52 -8.02
N LEU A 6 11.83 6.68 -8.10
CA LEU A 6 10.98 6.88 -6.92
C LEU A 6 11.02 5.66 -6.00
N ASN A 7 10.94 4.46 -6.57
CA ASN A 7 11.00 3.20 -5.82
C ASN A 7 12.37 2.99 -5.17
N LEU A 8 13.48 3.36 -5.83
CA LEU A 8 14.82 3.26 -5.23
C LEU A 8 14.94 4.12 -3.95
N GLY A 9 14.42 5.35 -3.97
CA GLY A 9 14.40 6.21 -2.79
C GLY A 9 13.59 5.58 -1.65
N LEU A 10 12.40 5.05 -1.95
CA LEU A 10 11.58 4.35 -0.95
C LEU A 10 12.26 3.10 -0.39
N GLN A 11 12.93 2.31 -1.23
CA GLN A 11 13.65 1.12 -0.77
C GLN A 11 14.78 1.48 0.19
N GLN A 12 15.49 2.57 -0.07
CA GLN A 12 16.51 3.09 0.85
C GLN A 12 15.87 3.50 2.18
N THR A 13 14.77 4.26 2.17
CA THR A 13 14.05 4.65 3.39
C THR A 13 13.52 3.44 4.15
N MET A 14 13.05 2.40 3.46
CA MET A 14 12.54 1.16 4.07
C MET A 14 13.62 0.36 4.80
N ILE A 15 14.88 0.47 4.38
CA ILE A 15 16.02 -0.13 5.09
C ILE A 15 16.39 0.68 6.34
N LEU A 16 16.26 2.01 6.27
CA LEU A 16 16.69 2.93 7.33
C LEU A 16 15.63 3.16 8.40
N ILE A 17 14.35 2.98 8.07
CA ILE A 17 13.24 3.23 8.99
C ILE A 17 13.28 2.24 10.17
N ASP A 18 13.03 2.78 11.36
CA ASP A 18 12.93 1.98 12.57
C ASP A 18 11.62 1.19 12.56
N LYS A 19 11.74 -0.14 12.43
CA LYS A 19 10.59 -1.06 12.41
C LYS A 19 10.02 -1.34 13.80
N THR A 20 10.65 -0.82 14.85
CA THR A 20 10.12 -0.92 16.23
C THR A 20 9.01 0.09 16.48
N ASP A 21 9.03 1.24 15.81
CA ASP A 21 7.90 2.18 15.75
C ASP A 21 6.91 1.75 14.66
N LEU A 22 5.97 0.90 15.04
CA LEU A 22 4.96 0.35 14.12
C LEU A 22 4.03 1.42 13.55
N LYS A 23 3.79 2.53 14.26
CA LYS A 23 2.95 3.61 13.74
C LYS A 23 3.69 4.43 12.68
N GLY A 24 4.92 4.84 12.98
CA GLY A 24 5.78 5.50 12.00
C GLY A 24 6.02 4.62 10.77
N TYR A 25 6.19 3.32 10.97
CA TYR A 25 6.31 2.36 9.88
C TYR A 25 5.01 2.22 9.06
N ALA A 26 3.84 2.15 9.70
CA ALA A 26 2.55 2.16 9.02
C ALA A 26 2.35 3.43 8.17
N ASP A 27 2.64 4.61 8.74
CA ASP A 27 2.55 5.89 8.04
C ASP A 27 3.48 5.95 6.84
N PHE A 28 4.69 5.39 6.95
CA PHE A 28 5.62 5.24 5.83
C PHE A 28 5.08 4.30 4.75
N LEU A 29 4.55 3.14 5.13
CA LEU A 29 4.02 2.16 4.19
C LEU A 29 2.83 2.71 3.40
N ILE A 30 1.97 3.51 4.03
CA ILE A 30 0.84 4.18 3.39
C ILE A 30 1.31 5.31 2.50
N ASN A 31 2.05 6.29 3.04
CA ASN A 31 2.41 7.51 2.33
C ASN A 31 3.59 7.35 1.36
N GLY A 32 4.24 6.19 1.35
CA GLY A 32 5.32 5.85 0.43
C GLY A 32 4.88 4.78 -0.58
N PRO A 33 5.22 3.49 -0.36
CA PRO A 33 5.05 2.47 -1.39
C PRO A 33 3.60 2.27 -1.83
N TRP A 34 2.64 2.20 -0.90
CA TRP A 34 1.25 1.97 -1.26
C TRP A 34 0.68 3.13 -2.10
N MET A 35 0.97 4.37 -1.70
CA MET A 35 0.51 5.54 -2.45
C MET A 35 1.07 5.57 -3.87
N LEU A 36 2.34 5.18 -4.05
CA LEU A 36 2.92 5.09 -5.40
C LEU A 36 2.23 4.02 -6.25
N ASP A 37 2.01 2.82 -5.71
CA ASP A 37 1.31 1.75 -6.43
C ASP A 37 -0.14 2.15 -6.80
N HIS A 38 -0.80 2.87 -5.90
CA HIS A 38 -2.15 3.39 -6.11
C HIS A 38 -2.18 4.44 -7.22
N LEU A 39 -1.30 5.44 -7.15
CA LEU A 39 -1.19 6.49 -8.18
C LEU A 39 -0.72 5.92 -9.53
N GLU A 40 0.13 4.89 -9.53
CA GLU A 40 0.50 4.17 -10.75
C GLU A 40 -0.74 3.54 -11.40
N THR A 41 -1.63 2.93 -10.61
CA THR A 41 -2.88 2.35 -11.12
C THR A 41 -3.77 3.41 -11.78
N ILE A 42 -3.90 4.58 -11.15
CA ILE A 42 -4.63 5.73 -11.71
C ILE A 42 -3.96 6.20 -13.01
N ALA A 43 -2.64 6.33 -13.02
CA ALA A 43 -1.88 6.72 -14.20
C ALA A 43 -2.05 5.72 -15.35
N ARG A 44 -2.02 4.41 -15.09
CA ARG A 44 -2.28 3.36 -16.09
C ARG A 44 -3.67 3.50 -16.71
N ALA A 45 -4.68 3.77 -15.88
CA ALA A 45 -6.04 4.03 -16.35
C ALA A 45 -6.07 5.28 -17.25
N LYS A 46 -5.39 6.38 -16.87
CA LYS A 46 -5.30 7.59 -17.69
C LYS A 46 -4.59 7.33 -19.02
N VAL A 47 -3.43 6.67 -19.01
CA VAL A 47 -2.65 6.31 -20.22
C VAL A 47 -3.54 5.56 -21.22
N SER A 48 -4.36 4.62 -20.74
CA SER A 48 -5.26 3.85 -21.62
C SER A 48 -6.29 4.69 -22.39
N THR A 49 -6.55 5.92 -21.95
CA THR A 49 -7.47 6.87 -22.61
C THR A 49 -6.78 7.78 -23.62
N LEU A 50 -5.44 7.86 -23.59
CA LEU A 50 -4.65 8.78 -24.38
C LEU A 50 -4.09 8.08 -25.63
N ARG A 51 -4.02 8.80 -26.76
CA ARG A 51 -3.56 8.23 -28.05
C ARG A 51 -2.08 8.44 -28.34
N LEU A 52 -1.52 9.57 -27.92
CA LEU A 52 -0.14 9.98 -28.18
C LEU A 52 0.39 10.72 -26.95
N VAL A 53 0.84 9.97 -25.94
CA VAL A 53 1.42 10.52 -24.71
C VAL A 53 2.69 9.75 -24.38
N ASP A 54 3.64 10.41 -23.72
CA ASP A 54 4.71 9.69 -23.05
C ASP A 54 4.19 9.15 -21.71
N GLU A 55 4.02 7.83 -21.64
CA GLU A 55 3.50 7.18 -20.42
C GLU A 55 4.35 7.49 -19.19
N ILE A 56 5.66 7.71 -19.37
CA ILE A 56 6.58 8.08 -18.28
C ILE A 56 6.16 9.37 -17.60
N GLU A 57 5.80 10.38 -18.39
CA GLU A 57 5.36 11.68 -17.88
C GLU A 57 4.01 11.57 -17.16
N VAL A 58 3.13 10.66 -17.58
CA VAL A 58 1.89 10.37 -16.86
C VAL A 58 2.18 9.69 -15.52
N TYR A 59 3.01 8.65 -15.51
CA TYR A 59 3.37 7.91 -14.30
C TYR A 59 4.08 8.77 -13.26
N LEU A 60 4.90 9.74 -13.68
CA LEU A 60 5.58 10.67 -12.78
C LEU A 60 4.72 11.88 -12.41
N GLY A 61 3.85 12.34 -13.32
CA GLY A 61 3.07 13.55 -13.12
C GLY A 61 2.16 13.48 -11.90
N TYR A 62 1.46 12.35 -11.69
CA TYR A 62 0.61 12.16 -10.51
C TYR A 62 1.39 12.24 -9.19
N PRO A 63 2.39 11.38 -8.91
CA PRO A 63 3.10 11.43 -7.64
C PRO A 63 3.85 12.74 -7.43
N VAL A 64 4.47 13.32 -8.46
CA VAL A 64 5.21 14.58 -8.29
C VAL A 64 4.27 15.75 -7.98
N LYS A 65 3.12 15.87 -8.66
CA LYS A 65 2.19 16.98 -8.43
C LYS A 65 1.30 16.81 -7.20
N LEU A 66 1.03 15.57 -6.79
CA LEU A 66 0.25 15.29 -5.58
C LEU A 66 1.09 15.13 -4.32
N ARG A 67 2.41 15.26 -4.42
CA ARG A 67 3.33 15.02 -3.30
C ARG A 67 2.96 15.77 -2.03
N ASP A 68 2.80 17.08 -2.13
CA ASP A 68 2.56 17.92 -0.95
C ASP A 68 1.13 17.73 -0.42
N ARG A 69 0.16 17.45 -1.30
CA ARG A 69 -1.25 17.21 -0.92
C ARG A 69 -1.43 15.88 -0.19
N LEU A 70 -0.80 14.82 -0.68
CA LEU A 70 -0.90 13.47 -0.15
C LEU A 70 0.25 13.11 0.82
N ASN A 71 1.10 14.08 1.17
CA ASN A 71 2.26 13.91 2.03
C ASN A 71 3.17 12.74 1.61
N LEU A 72 3.40 12.61 0.29
CA LEU A 72 4.16 11.50 -0.28
C LEU A 72 5.61 11.52 0.20
N GLN A 73 6.11 10.36 0.63
CA GLN A 73 7.50 10.18 1.07
C GLN A 73 8.46 9.97 -0.11
N ILE A 74 8.46 10.90 -1.06
CA ILE A 74 9.36 10.89 -2.22
C ILE A 74 10.26 12.14 -2.24
N ASP A 75 11.51 11.96 -2.66
CA ASP A 75 12.50 13.06 -2.70
C ASP A 75 12.31 13.99 -3.90
N VAL A 76 11.62 13.53 -4.95
CA VAL A 76 11.43 14.28 -6.19
C VAL A 76 10.47 15.45 -5.95
N LYS A 77 10.95 16.67 -6.21
CA LYS A 77 10.24 17.93 -5.97
C LYS A 77 9.47 18.46 -7.16
N ASP A 78 9.95 18.22 -8.36
CA ASP A 78 9.31 18.72 -9.57
C ASP A 78 9.70 17.88 -10.78
N MET A 79 8.99 18.09 -11.88
CA MET A 79 9.17 17.39 -13.15
C MET A 79 9.21 18.40 -14.30
N ILE A 80 10.28 18.34 -15.09
CA ILE A 80 10.56 19.30 -16.17
C ILE A 80 9.51 19.24 -17.29
N TRP A 81 9.03 18.04 -17.63
CA TRP A 81 8.14 17.81 -18.77
C TRP A 81 6.69 17.50 -18.36
N PHE A 82 6.21 18.08 -17.26
CA PHE A 82 4.81 17.91 -16.85
C PHE A 82 3.79 18.29 -17.93
N SER A 83 4.10 19.28 -18.77
CA SER A 83 3.27 19.65 -19.92
C SER A 83 3.07 18.52 -20.94
N CYS A 84 3.94 17.51 -20.97
CA CYS A 84 3.87 16.36 -21.86
C CYS A 84 3.03 15.20 -21.29
N SER A 85 2.54 15.31 -20.06
CA SER A 85 1.76 14.26 -19.40
C SER A 85 0.27 14.26 -19.77
N GLU A 86 -0.26 15.33 -20.37
CA GLU A 86 -1.71 15.50 -20.63
C GLU A 86 -2.58 15.35 -19.36
N ILE A 87 -1.99 15.48 -18.16
CA ILE A 87 -2.68 15.48 -16.89
C ILE A 87 -3.23 16.88 -16.63
N THR A 88 -4.55 16.98 -16.45
CA THR A 88 -5.22 18.23 -16.10
C THR A 88 -5.31 18.43 -14.59
N GLN A 89 -5.58 19.66 -14.14
CA GLN A 89 -5.85 19.91 -12.73
C GLN A 89 -7.04 19.08 -12.21
N GLN A 90 -8.07 18.90 -13.04
CA GLN A 90 -9.22 18.06 -12.69
C GLN A 90 -8.82 16.59 -12.49
N ASP A 91 -7.90 16.06 -13.31
CA ASP A 91 -7.37 14.71 -13.11
C ASP A 91 -6.63 14.58 -11.77
N LEU A 92 -5.84 15.59 -11.40
CA LEU A 92 -5.12 15.63 -10.11
C LEU A 92 -6.10 15.70 -8.93
N ASP A 93 -7.11 16.56 -9.02
CA ASP A 93 -8.10 16.71 -7.95
C ASP A 93 -8.91 15.44 -7.76
N ASN A 94 -9.34 14.81 -8.86
CA ASN A 94 -10.05 13.53 -8.80
C ASN A 94 -9.18 12.42 -8.21
N ALA A 95 -7.93 12.31 -8.65
CA ALA A 95 -7.00 11.31 -8.14
C ALA A 95 -6.75 11.49 -6.64
N ALA A 96 -6.55 12.73 -6.19
CA ALA A 96 -6.33 13.02 -4.78
C ALA A 96 -7.58 12.75 -3.93
N CYS A 97 -8.77 13.21 -4.36
CA CYS A 97 -10.02 12.93 -3.64
C CYS A 97 -10.28 11.42 -3.54
N TYR A 98 -10.08 10.68 -4.63
CA TYR A 98 -10.22 9.22 -4.63
C TYR A 98 -9.25 8.55 -3.67
N THR A 99 -7.99 9.00 -3.66
CA THR A 99 -6.95 8.47 -2.77
C THR A 99 -7.24 8.78 -1.31
N GLU A 100 -7.61 10.03 -1.00
CA GLU A 100 -8.01 10.49 0.34
C GLU A 100 -9.21 9.69 0.87
N GLU A 101 -10.17 9.33 0.01
CA GLU A 101 -11.29 8.46 0.36
C GLU A 101 -10.82 7.06 0.76
N GLN A 102 -9.84 6.47 0.07
CA GLN A 102 -9.29 5.14 0.41
C GLN A 102 -8.59 5.10 1.76
N ILE A 103 -8.00 6.20 2.21
CA ILE A 103 -7.28 6.29 3.50
C ILE A 103 -8.07 7.06 4.57
N SER A 104 -9.36 7.34 4.32
CA SER A 104 -10.19 8.19 5.16
C SER A 104 -10.46 7.63 6.56
N THR A 105 -10.43 6.31 6.72
CA THR A 105 -10.74 5.64 7.98
C THR A 105 -9.59 4.75 8.45
N PRO A 106 -9.35 4.64 9.77
CA PRO A 106 -8.37 3.71 10.31
C PRO A 106 -8.64 2.26 9.91
N ASP A 107 -9.90 1.90 9.71
CA ASP A 107 -10.30 0.58 9.21
C ASP A 107 -9.84 0.33 7.79
N ALA A 108 -9.96 1.32 6.90
CA ALA A 108 -9.48 1.21 5.52
C ALA A 108 -7.95 1.12 5.47
N ILE A 109 -7.26 1.91 6.30
CA ILE A 109 -5.80 1.83 6.46
C ILE A 109 -5.38 0.44 6.95
N ALA A 110 -6.06 -0.11 7.95
CA ALA A 110 -5.78 -1.45 8.45
C ALA A 110 -5.98 -2.52 7.37
N ASN A 111 -7.03 -2.38 6.54
CA ASN A 111 -7.28 -3.27 5.40
C ASN A 111 -6.14 -3.22 4.37
N ILE A 112 -5.65 -2.02 4.05
CA ILE A 112 -4.53 -1.84 3.13
C ILE A 112 -3.26 -2.50 3.70
N LEU A 113 -2.93 -2.24 4.96
CA LEU A 113 -1.73 -2.75 5.61
C LEU A 113 -1.76 -4.28 5.76
N ALA A 114 -2.89 -4.87 6.13
CA ALA A 114 -3.02 -6.31 6.32
C ALA A 114 -2.81 -7.11 5.03
N GLN A 115 -3.03 -6.50 3.85
CA GLN A 115 -2.77 -7.13 2.56
C GLN A 115 -1.29 -7.07 2.16
N ARG A 116 -0.46 -6.26 2.83
CA ARG A 116 0.95 -6.09 2.50
C ARG A 116 1.84 -7.04 3.28
N GLU A 117 2.65 -7.81 2.55
CA GLU A 117 3.62 -8.74 3.17
C GLU A 117 4.63 -8.00 4.05
N ASP A 118 5.10 -6.81 3.66
CA ASP A 118 6.08 -6.03 4.43
C ASP A 118 5.58 -5.64 5.83
N TRP A 119 4.26 -5.45 5.96
CA TRP A 119 3.61 -5.16 7.24
C TRP A 119 3.46 -6.44 8.08
N VAL A 120 2.98 -7.52 7.47
CA VAL A 120 2.83 -8.81 8.14
C VAL A 120 4.17 -9.33 8.66
N GLN A 121 5.27 -9.12 7.92
CA GLN A 121 6.61 -9.48 8.38
C GLN A 121 7.10 -8.63 9.56
N ALA A 122 6.78 -7.34 9.59
CA ALA A 122 7.06 -6.49 10.74
C ALA A 122 6.25 -6.96 11.98
N LEU A 123 4.97 -7.30 11.79
CA LEU A 123 4.14 -7.89 12.85
C LEU A 123 4.70 -9.22 13.36
N ARG A 124 5.16 -10.12 12.47
CA ARG A 124 5.82 -11.38 12.89
C ARG A 124 7.06 -11.16 13.75
N THR A 125 7.76 -10.05 13.53
CA THR A 125 8.98 -9.70 14.27
C THR A 125 8.64 -9.12 15.64
N MET A 126 7.66 -8.22 15.72
CA MET A 126 7.33 -7.46 16.93
C MET A 126 6.27 -8.16 17.81
N HIS A 127 5.25 -8.77 17.20
CA HIS A 127 4.15 -9.49 17.84
C HIS A 127 4.24 -11.00 17.59
N LYS A 128 5.44 -11.55 17.79
CA LYS A 128 5.75 -12.94 17.47
C LYS A 128 4.82 -13.94 18.16
N GLU A 129 4.45 -13.69 19.42
CA GLU A 129 3.57 -14.57 20.18
C GLU A 129 2.16 -14.61 19.56
N GLU A 130 1.55 -13.46 19.30
CA GLU A 130 0.20 -13.34 18.73
C GLU A 130 0.12 -13.89 17.30
N ILE A 131 1.14 -13.64 16.46
CA ILE A 131 1.14 -14.19 15.10
C ILE A 131 1.33 -15.72 15.12
N SER A 132 2.17 -16.24 16.02
CA SER A 132 2.38 -17.68 16.13
C SER A 132 1.12 -18.44 16.57
N THR A 133 0.28 -17.84 17.42
CA THR A 133 -1.01 -18.43 17.80
C THR A 133 -1.99 -18.42 16.63
N PHE A 134 -2.02 -17.37 15.83
CA PHE A 134 -2.84 -17.32 14.60
C PHE A 134 -2.37 -18.34 13.55
N GLU A 135 -1.06 -18.47 13.33
CA GLU A 135 -0.49 -19.41 12.37
C GLU A 135 -0.70 -20.87 12.79
N SER A 136 -0.52 -21.20 14.06
CA SER A 136 -0.81 -22.54 14.60
C SER A 136 -2.31 -22.88 14.56
N THR A 137 -3.17 -21.91 14.85
CA THR A 137 -4.63 -22.07 14.71
C THR A 137 -5.01 -22.32 13.25
N LYS A 138 -4.41 -21.58 12.32
CA LYS A 138 -4.59 -21.80 10.87
C LYS A 138 -4.13 -23.19 10.46
N LEU A 139 -2.92 -23.60 10.87
CA LEU A 139 -2.32 -24.88 10.50
C LEU A 139 -3.16 -26.07 11.03
N SER A 140 -3.57 -26.03 12.29
CA SER A 140 -4.43 -27.08 12.87
C SER A 140 -5.78 -27.22 12.17
N LYS A 141 -6.38 -26.10 11.72
CA LYS A 141 -7.61 -26.13 10.93
C LYS A 141 -7.37 -26.68 9.51
N LEU A 142 -6.22 -26.38 8.91
CA LEU A 142 -5.83 -26.93 7.61
C LEU A 142 -5.56 -28.44 7.68
N ASP A 143 -4.85 -28.92 8.70
CA ASP A 143 -4.57 -30.35 8.91
C ASP A 143 -5.85 -31.17 9.18
N ALA A 144 -6.90 -30.53 9.71
CA ALA A 144 -8.21 -31.13 9.92
C ALA A 144 -9.08 -31.20 8.64
N LEU A 145 -8.66 -30.56 7.54
CA LEU A 145 -9.38 -30.61 6.26
C LEU A 145 -8.99 -31.83 5.44
N LYS A 146 -9.98 -32.42 4.77
CA LYS A 146 -9.74 -33.39 3.70
C LYS A 146 -9.37 -32.60 2.43
N GLU A 147 -8.36 -33.04 1.69
CA GLU A 147 -7.65 -32.34 0.60
C GLU A 147 -8.50 -31.75 -0.57
N SER A 148 -9.83 -31.87 -0.57
CA SER A 148 -10.69 -31.48 -1.69
C SER A 148 -11.71 -30.35 -1.39
N ASP A 149 -11.68 -29.71 -0.22
CA ASP A 149 -12.64 -28.65 0.12
C ASP A 149 -12.04 -27.24 -0.03
N VAL A 150 -12.21 -26.68 -1.22
CA VAL A 150 -11.74 -25.34 -1.59
C VAL A 150 -12.46 -24.24 -0.78
N GLU A 151 -13.72 -24.44 -0.42
CA GLU A 151 -14.53 -23.45 0.31
C GLU A 151 -14.05 -23.34 1.76
N SER A 152 -13.77 -24.48 2.39
CA SER A 152 -13.20 -24.49 3.74
C SER A 152 -11.78 -23.90 3.80
N TYR A 153 -10.95 -24.09 2.77
CA TYR A 153 -9.64 -23.44 2.69
C TYR A 153 -9.78 -21.91 2.65
N LYS A 154 -10.71 -21.40 1.82
CA LYS A 154 -10.96 -19.97 1.69
C LYS A 154 -11.41 -19.37 3.03
N LYS A 155 -12.32 -20.03 3.74
CA LYS A 155 -12.81 -19.58 5.04
C LYS A 155 -11.70 -19.50 6.10
N ILE A 156 -10.77 -20.46 6.11
CA ILE A 156 -9.61 -20.43 7.03
C ILE A 156 -8.65 -19.29 6.68
N GLN A 157 -8.46 -19.00 5.40
CA GLN A 157 -7.66 -17.85 4.96
C GLN A 157 -8.32 -16.53 5.36
N GLU A 158 -9.63 -16.39 5.17
CA GLU A 158 -10.40 -15.21 5.60
C GLU A 158 -10.27 -14.98 7.11
N GLU A 159 -10.43 -16.02 7.93
CA GLU A 159 -10.29 -15.91 9.39
C GLU A 159 -8.86 -15.50 9.82
N TYR A 160 -7.83 -15.98 9.11
CA TYR A 160 -6.46 -15.54 9.35
C TYR A 160 -6.28 -14.05 9.02
N ILE A 161 -6.82 -13.58 7.91
CA ILE A 161 -6.78 -12.17 7.50
C ILE A 161 -7.53 -11.31 8.54
N ASP A 162 -8.70 -11.75 9.02
CA ASP A 162 -9.46 -11.05 10.05
C ASP A 162 -8.69 -10.89 11.36
N ASN A 163 -7.90 -11.89 11.75
CA ASN A 163 -7.03 -11.80 12.94
C ASN A 163 -5.91 -10.78 12.75
N ILE A 164 -5.29 -10.73 11.56
CA ILE A 164 -4.27 -9.72 11.23
C ILE A 164 -4.88 -8.32 11.20
N LEU A 165 -6.09 -8.18 10.66
CA LEU A 165 -6.83 -6.91 10.65
C LEU A 165 -7.11 -6.44 12.07
N TYR A 166 -7.59 -7.32 12.95
CA TYR A 166 -7.85 -7.00 14.35
C TYR A 166 -6.59 -6.49 15.06
N LEU A 167 -5.47 -7.20 14.91
CA LEU A 167 -4.20 -6.80 15.50
C LEU A 167 -3.72 -5.44 14.95
N THR A 168 -3.82 -5.25 13.63
CA THR A 168 -3.42 -4.00 12.97
C THR A 168 -4.26 -2.82 13.48
N LYS A 169 -5.57 -2.99 13.63
CA LYS A 169 -6.47 -1.95 14.18
C LYS A 169 -6.10 -1.59 15.61
N ASN A 170 -5.81 -2.58 16.46
CA ASN A 170 -5.38 -2.34 17.83
C ASN A 170 -4.08 -1.52 17.88
N ILE A 171 -3.11 -1.81 17.01
CA ILE A 171 -1.83 -1.08 16.95
C ILE A 171 -2.02 0.37 16.48
N LEU A 172 -2.89 0.61 15.51
CA LEU A 172 -3.18 1.95 14.99
C LEU A 172 -3.98 2.81 15.98
N THR A 173 -4.79 2.19 16.84
CA THR A 173 -5.68 2.90 17.79
C THR A 173 -5.12 3.01 19.21
N SER A 174 -4.21 2.11 19.63
CA SER A 174 -3.48 2.16 20.91
C SER A 174 -2.54 3.35 20.98
#